data_AF-A0AAF0L0D3-F1
#
_entry.id   AF-A0AAF0L0D3-F1
#
_cell.length_a   1.000
_cell.length_b   1.000
_cell.length_c   1.000
_cell.angle_alpha   90.00
_cell.angle_beta   90.00
_cell.angle_gamma   90.00
#
_symmetry.space_group_name_H-M   'P 1'
#
loop_
_entity.id
_entity.type
_entity.pdbx_description
1 polymer ?
#
loop_
_entity_poly.entity_id
_entity_poly.type
_entity_poly.pdbx_seq_one_letter_code
_entity_poly.pdbx_strand_id
1 'polypeptide(L)'
;MNEDTTTTTHPYVGLWVTSDGRIRHELRADGRYVEARGDREAAYVGRYEVSGDHVEYVDDTGFTADGDFRDDVLHHAGMVLHRRRVVLVTGASSGIGRATALRLAAAGHPVVLGARRTDRLDALVAEIEAAGGQALAVPLDVTDVASARHFAEAALARFGRIDVLVANAGVMPLSPLAAGLVDEWDRMIDVNVRGLLHSIAATLPTMLAQGTGHVVTVASVGAFEVSPTAAVYCGTKYAARAITEGLRQESPRSVRVTTVSPGVTDSELASTITDASAAAAMVAYRAESVPADAIARAVAYAVDERPDIDVNEIVVRPVGQR
;
A
#
# COMPACT_ATOMS: atom_id res chain seq x y z
N MET A 1 -23.50 28.45 18.07
CA MET A 1 -24.35 27.30 17.69
C MET A 1 -23.50 26.51 16.72
N ASN A 2 -22.65 25.65 17.26
CA ASN A 2 -21.71 24.88 16.46
C ASN A 2 -22.49 23.70 15.89
N GLU A 3 -22.61 23.62 14.57
CA GLU A 3 -22.93 22.37 13.90
C GLU A 3 -21.80 21.40 14.22
N ASP A 4 -22.08 20.54 15.20
CA ASP A 4 -21.31 19.33 15.44
C ASP A 4 -21.55 18.45 14.22
N THR A 5 -20.68 18.58 13.22
CA THR A 5 -20.66 17.68 12.06
C THR A 5 -20.35 16.29 12.61
N THR A 6 -21.40 15.50 12.83
CA THR A 6 -21.34 14.10 13.20
C THR A 6 -20.54 13.37 12.13
N THR A 7 -19.22 13.24 12.32
CA THR A 7 -18.40 12.35 11.52
C THR A 7 -19.01 10.96 11.63
N THR A 8 -19.50 10.44 10.52
CA THR A 8 -20.16 9.13 10.43
C THR A 8 -19.16 8.04 10.82
N THR A 9 -19.33 7.42 11.98
CA THR A 9 -18.46 6.34 12.47
C THR A 9 -18.95 4.99 11.97
N HIS A 10 -18.84 4.74 10.66
CA HIS A 10 -19.09 3.42 10.08
C HIS A 10 -17.88 2.97 9.24
N PRO A 11 -17.65 1.66 9.04
CA PRO A 11 -16.49 1.17 8.29
C PRO A 11 -16.63 1.30 6.78
N TYR A 12 -17.79 1.74 6.26
CA TYR A 12 -18.12 1.68 4.84
C TYR A 12 -17.62 2.83 3.93
N VAL A 13 -16.94 3.84 4.47
CA VAL A 13 -16.27 4.87 3.65
C VAL A 13 -15.31 4.18 2.67
N GLY A 14 -15.38 4.54 1.39
CA GLY A 14 -14.65 3.79 0.37
C GLY A 14 -15.20 3.92 -1.05
N LEU A 15 -14.43 3.39 -2.00
CA LEU A 15 -14.85 3.19 -3.37
C LEU A 15 -15.46 1.80 -3.52
N TRP A 16 -16.68 1.73 -4.02
CA TRP A 16 -17.43 0.50 -4.27
C TRP A 16 -17.68 0.37 -5.77
N VAL A 17 -17.40 -0.78 -6.35
CA VAL A 17 -17.40 -0.94 -7.81
C VAL A 17 -18.08 -2.24 -8.21
N THR A 18 -18.91 -2.19 -9.25
CA THR A 18 -19.49 -3.40 -9.84
C THR A 18 -18.40 -4.31 -10.43
N SER A 19 -18.68 -5.60 -10.56
CA SER A 19 -17.72 -6.58 -11.09
C SER A 19 -17.22 -6.23 -12.51
N ASP A 20 -18.05 -5.58 -13.31
CA ASP A 20 -17.73 -5.11 -14.66
C ASP A 20 -17.03 -3.74 -14.71
N GLY A 21 -16.82 -3.08 -13.55
CA GLY A 21 -16.19 -1.78 -13.45
C GLY A 21 -17.02 -0.60 -13.94
N ARG A 22 -18.25 -0.81 -14.44
CA ARG A 22 -19.06 0.23 -15.12
C ARG A 22 -19.70 1.22 -14.16
N ILE A 23 -19.95 0.80 -12.92
CA ILE A 23 -20.54 1.65 -11.89
C ILE A 23 -19.55 1.74 -10.73
N ARG A 24 -19.20 2.98 -10.39
CA ARG A 24 -18.33 3.31 -9.26
C ARG A 24 -19.12 4.17 -8.30
N HIS A 25 -19.16 3.79 -7.04
CA HIS A 25 -19.93 4.44 -6.00
C HIS A 25 -18.99 4.75 -4.83
N GLU A 26 -18.68 6.03 -4.64
CA GLU A 26 -17.78 6.50 -3.59
C GLU A 26 -18.58 7.03 -2.40
N LEU A 27 -18.39 6.42 -1.23
CA LEU A 27 -18.90 6.89 0.07
C LEU A 27 -17.79 7.69 0.77
N ARG A 28 -18.07 8.94 1.13
CA ARG A 28 -17.10 9.87 1.73
C ARG A 28 -17.37 10.08 3.22
N ALA A 29 -16.31 10.33 3.98
CA ALA A 29 -16.36 10.49 5.44
C ALA A 29 -17.20 11.70 5.91
N ASP A 30 -17.52 12.64 5.02
CA ASP A 30 -18.40 13.79 5.28
C ASP A 30 -19.90 13.47 5.07
N GLY A 31 -20.25 12.19 4.83
CA GLY A 31 -21.62 11.75 4.58
C GLY A 31 -22.11 12.04 3.15
N ARG A 32 -21.22 12.46 2.24
CA ARG A 32 -21.54 12.61 0.81
C ARG A 32 -21.21 11.35 0.03
N TYR A 33 -21.95 11.12 -1.05
CA TYR A 33 -21.59 10.10 -2.03
C TYR A 33 -21.53 10.66 -3.44
N VAL A 34 -20.74 9.99 -4.29
CA VAL A 34 -20.67 10.22 -5.73
C VAL A 34 -20.78 8.87 -6.44
N GLU A 35 -21.74 8.75 -7.34
CA GLU A 35 -21.87 7.60 -8.23
C GLU A 35 -21.51 8.00 -9.66
N ALA A 36 -20.54 7.30 -10.24
CA ALA A 36 -20.16 7.37 -11.65
C ALA A 36 -20.74 6.18 -12.43
N ARG A 37 -21.19 6.42 -13.67
CA ARG A 37 -21.71 5.39 -14.58
C ARG A 37 -21.12 5.55 -15.97
N GLY A 38 -20.41 4.52 -16.46
CA GLY A 38 -19.68 4.58 -17.73
C GLY A 38 -18.70 5.76 -17.73
N ASP A 39 -18.82 6.64 -18.74
CA ASP A 39 -17.94 7.81 -18.91
C ASP A 39 -18.36 9.02 -18.05
N ARG A 40 -19.49 8.94 -17.33
CA ARG A 40 -19.93 10.02 -16.44
C ARG A 40 -19.27 9.86 -15.07
N GLU A 41 -18.34 10.75 -14.74
CA GLU A 41 -17.68 10.79 -13.42
C GLU A 41 -18.62 11.15 -12.25
N ALA A 42 -19.77 11.75 -12.52
CA ALA A 42 -20.83 12.04 -11.53
C ALA A 42 -22.22 11.90 -12.18
N ALA A 43 -22.76 10.69 -12.15
CA ALA A 43 -24.13 10.40 -12.56
C ALA A 43 -25.14 10.79 -11.47
N TYR A 44 -24.83 10.47 -10.21
CA TYR A 44 -25.62 10.84 -9.03
C TYR A 44 -24.70 11.34 -7.92
N VAL A 45 -25.17 12.34 -7.18
CA VAL A 45 -24.47 12.91 -6.02
C VAL A 45 -25.49 13.22 -4.94
N GLY A 46 -25.12 13.02 -3.68
CA GLY A 46 -26.07 13.17 -2.59
C GLY A 46 -25.46 12.97 -1.22
N ARG A 47 -26.34 12.80 -0.24
CA ARG A 47 -26.01 12.41 1.12
C ARG A 47 -26.37 10.94 1.36
N TYR A 48 -25.69 10.33 2.31
CA TYR A 48 -26.02 9.00 2.77
C TYR A 48 -25.85 8.91 4.29
N GLU A 49 -26.61 8.01 4.90
CA GLU A 49 -26.51 7.67 6.33
C GLU A 49 -26.43 6.15 6.48
N VAL A 50 -25.70 5.69 7.49
CA VAL A 50 -25.53 4.26 7.77
C VAL A 50 -26.03 3.96 9.18
N SER A 51 -26.87 2.93 9.30
CA SER A 51 -27.34 2.40 10.56
C SER A 51 -27.07 0.89 10.62
N GLY A 52 -26.09 0.49 11.43
CA GLY A 52 -25.56 -0.87 11.41
C GLY A 52 -24.94 -1.19 10.05
N ASP A 53 -25.53 -2.15 9.34
CA ASP A 53 -25.11 -2.57 8.00
C ASP A 53 -26.06 -2.07 6.90
N HIS A 54 -27.04 -1.25 7.24
CA HIS A 54 -27.97 -0.64 6.29
C HIS A 54 -27.51 0.76 5.90
N VAL A 55 -27.67 1.12 4.63
CA VAL A 55 -27.37 2.46 4.11
C VAL A 55 -28.58 3.07 3.43
N GLU A 56 -28.89 4.31 3.78
CA GLU A 56 -29.91 5.12 3.15
C GLU A 56 -29.25 6.27 2.38
N TYR A 57 -29.79 6.58 1.21
CA TYR A 57 -29.30 7.63 0.31
C TYR A 57 -30.40 8.64 0.01
N VAL A 58 -30.00 9.90 -0.08
CA VAL A 58 -30.81 10.98 -0.63
C VAL A 58 -29.96 11.77 -1.61
N ASP A 59 -30.28 11.70 -2.90
CA ASP A 59 -29.58 12.46 -3.93
C ASP A 59 -29.95 13.96 -3.89
N ASP A 60 -29.15 14.80 -4.54
CA ASP A 60 -29.36 16.25 -4.55
C ASP A 60 -30.64 16.69 -5.29
N THR A 61 -31.33 15.77 -5.97
CA THR A 61 -32.66 15.99 -6.58
C THR A 61 -33.82 15.56 -5.68
N GLY A 62 -33.52 14.90 -4.55
CA GLY A 62 -34.50 14.36 -3.60
C GLY A 62 -34.91 12.92 -3.87
N PHE A 63 -34.27 12.22 -4.81
CA PHE A 63 -34.47 10.79 -5.01
C PHE A 63 -33.82 10.01 -3.88
N THR A 64 -34.54 9.01 -3.36
CA THR A 64 -34.07 8.17 -2.26
C THR A 64 -33.79 6.75 -2.74
N ALA A 65 -32.76 6.13 -2.18
CA ALA A 65 -32.47 4.72 -2.39
C ALA A 65 -31.84 4.14 -1.13
N ASP A 66 -31.79 2.81 -1.05
CA ASP A 66 -31.23 2.11 0.09
C ASP A 66 -30.37 0.92 -0.33
N GLY A 67 -29.66 0.35 0.63
CA GLY A 67 -28.86 -0.84 0.42
C GLY A 67 -28.38 -1.45 1.73
N ASP A 68 -27.76 -2.62 1.61
CA ASP A 68 -27.15 -3.32 2.74
C ASP A 68 -25.71 -3.71 2.43
N PHE A 69 -24.86 -3.64 3.44
CA PHE A 69 -23.54 -4.24 3.42
C PHE A 69 -23.63 -5.68 3.95
N ARG A 70 -23.09 -6.63 3.18
CA ARG A 70 -23.03 -8.05 3.56
C ARG A 70 -21.65 -8.58 3.19
N ASP A 71 -20.90 -9.06 4.16
CA ASP A 71 -19.55 -9.61 3.96
C ASP A 71 -18.62 -8.69 3.14
N ASP A 72 -18.63 -7.39 3.46
CA ASP A 72 -17.89 -6.32 2.75
C ASP A 72 -18.26 -6.17 1.26
N VAL A 73 -19.51 -6.47 0.92
CA VAL A 73 -20.15 -6.23 -0.38
C VAL A 73 -21.36 -5.34 -0.19
N LEU A 74 -21.46 -4.27 -0.98
CA LEU A 74 -22.60 -3.37 -0.99
C LEU A 74 -23.66 -3.88 -1.97
N HIS A 75 -24.84 -4.18 -1.46
CA HIS A 75 -26.03 -4.50 -2.23
C HIS A 75 -26.94 -3.27 -2.26
N HIS A 76 -26.99 -2.56 -3.39
CA HIS A 76 -27.68 -1.27 -3.48
C HIS A 76 -28.43 -1.15 -4.81
N ALA A 77 -29.72 -0.83 -4.77
CA ALA A 77 -30.56 -0.61 -5.97
C ALA A 77 -30.43 -1.71 -7.06
N GLY A 78 -30.36 -2.98 -6.63
CA GLY A 78 -30.19 -4.15 -7.52
C GLY A 78 -28.76 -4.37 -8.03
N MET A 79 -27.81 -3.55 -7.62
CA MET A 79 -26.39 -3.68 -7.93
C MET A 79 -25.65 -4.42 -6.81
N VAL A 80 -24.56 -5.08 -7.19
CA VAL A 80 -23.61 -5.71 -6.27
C VAL A 80 -22.26 -5.03 -6.48
N LEU A 81 -21.76 -4.34 -5.46
CA LEU A 81 -20.54 -3.56 -5.52
C LEU A 81 -19.51 -4.08 -4.52
N HIS A 82 -18.28 -4.23 -5.00
CA HIS A 82 -17.15 -4.68 -4.20
C HIS A 82 -16.24 -3.50 -3.87
N ARG A 83 -15.70 -3.50 -2.66
CA ARG A 83 -14.75 -2.47 -2.24
C ARG A 83 -13.48 -2.52 -3.09
N ARG A 84 -13.08 -1.36 -3.62
CA ARG A 84 -11.81 -1.14 -4.31
C ARG A 84 -10.99 -0.10 -3.56
N ARG A 85 -9.67 -0.24 -3.63
CA ARG A 85 -8.69 0.62 -2.97
C ARG A 85 -7.65 1.02 -4.00
N VAL A 86 -7.30 2.29 -4.08
CA VAL A 86 -6.18 2.78 -4.88
C VAL A 86 -4.90 2.54 -4.10
N VAL A 87 -4.04 1.67 -4.62
CA VAL A 87 -2.84 1.20 -3.91
C VAL A 87 -1.59 1.72 -4.59
N LEU A 88 -0.81 2.52 -3.87
CA LEU A 88 0.50 3.01 -4.29
C LEU A 88 1.57 2.02 -3.82
N VAL A 89 2.38 1.49 -4.74
CA VAL A 89 3.43 0.51 -4.42
C VAL A 89 4.79 1.07 -4.81
N THR A 90 5.66 1.31 -3.83
CA THR A 90 7.04 1.75 -4.09
C THR A 90 7.97 0.55 -4.32
N GLY A 91 8.96 0.69 -5.20
CA GLY A 91 9.83 -0.41 -5.59
C GLY A 91 9.13 -1.50 -6.40
N ALA A 92 8.10 -1.15 -7.18
CA ALA A 92 7.26 -2.09 -7.92
C ALA A 92 7.97 -2.80 -9.10
N SER A 93 9.13 -2.32 -9.54
CA SER A 93 9.86 -2.86 -10.71
C SER A 93 10.42 -4.29 -10.58
N SER A 94 10.36 -4.91 -9.40
CA SER A 94 10.88 -6.27 -9.16
C SER A 94 10.44 -6.86 -7.82
N GLY A 95 10.68 -8.16 -7.61
CA GLY A 95 10.61 -8.81 -6.30
C GLY A 95 9.25 -8.66 -5.61
N ILE A 96 9.28 -8.39 -4.30
CA ILE A 96 8.09 -8.23 -3.45
C ILE A 96 7.15 -7.15 -4.00
N GLY A 97 7.68 -5.98 -4.39
CA GLY A 97 6.86 -4.89 -4.92
C GLY A 97 6.07 -5.29 -6.18
N ARG A 98 6.73 -5.97 -7.13
CA ARG A 98 6.05 -6.49 -8.34
C ARG A 98 4.99 -7.53 -8.00
N ALA A 99 5.32 -8.50 -7.13
CA ALA A 99 4.39 -9.55 -6.73
C ALA A 99 3.16 -8.98 -6.01
N THR A 100 3.36 -8.00 -5.13
CA THR A 100 2.29 -7.27 -4.45
C THR A 100 1.41 -6.52 -5.44
N ALA A 101 1.99 -5.80 -6.40
CA ALA A 101 1.24 -5.09 -7.43
C ALA A 101 0.33 -6.03 -8.26
N LEU A 102 0.89 -7.14 -8.75
CA LEU A 102 0.11 -8.14 -9.51
C LEU A 102 -1.04 -8.71 -8.69
N ARG A 103 -0.77 -9.06 -7.42
CA ARG A 103 -1.76 -9.66 -6.54
C ARG A 103 -2.90 -8.69 -6.23
N LEU A 104 -2.59 -7.46 -5.87
CA LEU A 104 -3.60 -6.44 -5.56
C LEU A 104 -4.40 -6.06 -6.81
N ALA A 105 -3.75 -5.97 -7.98
CA ALA A 105 -4.45 -5.73 -9.24
C ALA A 105 -5.37 -6.90 -9.62
N ALA A 106 -4.95 -8.15 -9.42
CA ALA A 106 -5.80 -9.33 -9.63
C ALA A 106 -6.98 -9.40 -8.65
N ALA A 107 -6.84 -8.84 -7.44
CA ALA A 107 -7.94 -8.62 -6.51
C ALA A 107 -8.89 -7.48 -6.97
N GLY A 108 -8.55 -6.74 -8.03
CA GLY A 108 -9.34 -5.69 -8.65
C GLY A 108 -9.04 -4.27 -8.15
N HIS A 109 -7.98 -4.10 -7.37
CA HIS A 109 -7.53 -2.78 -6.92
C HIS A 109 -6.75 -2.04 -8.02
N PRO A 110 -7.07 -0.76 -8.30
CA PRO A 110 -6.19 0.07 -9.10
C PRO A 110 -4.83 0.24 -8.41
N VAL A 111 -3.73 0.00 -9.13
CA VAL A 111 -2.38 0.08 -8.58
C VAL A 111 -1.56 1.19 -9.24
N VAL A 112 -0.84 1.97 -8.43
CA VAL A 112 0.11 2.97 -8.90
C VAL A 112 1.52 2.47 -8.59
N LEU A 113 2.33 2.31 -9.63
CA LEU A 113 3.58 1.57 -9.60
C LEU A 113 4.75 2.55 -9.65
N GLY A 114 5.48 2.67 -8.54
CA GLY A 114 6.60 3.60 -8.40
C GLY A 114 7.95 2.89 -8.38
N ALA A 115 8.84 3.21 -9.31
CA ALA A 115 10.26 2.83 -9.28
C ALA A 115 11.10 3.66 -10.26
N ARG A 116 12.43 3.54 -10.16
CA ARG A 116 13.40 4.18 -11.06
C ARG A 116 13.50 3.53 -12.44
N ARG A 117 13.27 2.21 -12.53
CA ARG A 117 13.37 1.41 -13.76
C ARG A 117 12.03 1.40 -14.50
N THR A 118 11.76 2.43 -15.28
CA THR A 118 10.46 2.67 -15.91
C THR A 118 10.11 1.64 -16.97
N ASP A 119 11.10 1.13 -17.70
CA ASP A 119 10.95 0.02 -18.66
C ASP A 119 10.26 -1.20 -18.03
N ARG A 120 10.61 -1.53 -16.79
CA ARG A 120 9.99 -2.64 -16.05
C ARG A 120 8.61 -2.30 -15.51
N LEU A 121 8.34 -1.03 -15.23
CA LEU A 121 7.01 -0.59 -14.82
C LEU A 121 6.05 -0.66 -15.99
N ASP A 122 6.47 -0.22 -17.18
CA ASP A 122 5.64 -0.26 -18.39
C ASP A 122 5.27 -1.71 -18.76
N ALA A 123 6.22 -2.65 -18.65
CA ALA A 123 5.96 -4.07 -18.83
C ALA A 123 4.95 -4.62 -17.80
N LEU A 124 5.07 -4.19 -16.54
CA LEU A 124 4.15 -4.59 -15.47
C LEU A 124 2.75 -4.01 -15.67
N VAL A 125 2.62 -2.77 -16.14
CA VAL A 125 1.33 -2.17 -16.51
C VAL A 125 0.67 -3.01 -17.60
N ALA A 126 1.39 -3.31 -18.69
CA ALA A 126 0.85 -4.11 -19.79
C ALA A 126 0.37 -5.49 -19.36
N GLU A 127 1.09 -6.15 -18.45
CA GLU A 127 0.70 -7.44 -17.87
C GLU A 127 -0.57 -7.34 -17.03
N ILE A 128 -0.69 -6.30 -16.20
CA ILE A 128 -1.88 -6.06 -15.37
C ILE A 128 -3.10 -5.75 -16.24
N GLU A 129 -2.95 -4.89 -17.24
CA GLU A 129 -4.03 -4.50 -18.15
C GLU A 129 -4.48 -5.67 -19.03
N ALA A 130 -3.56 -6.51 -19.49
CA ALA A 130 -3.89 -7.74 -20.21
C ALA A 130 -4.71 -8.74 -19.37
N ALA A 131 -4.55 -8.70 -18.04
CA ALA A 131 -5.36 -9.47 -17.10
C ALA A 131 -6.67 -8.76 -16.68
N GLY A 132 -6.98 -7.59 -17.26
CA GLY A 132 -8.18 -6.82 -16.96
C GLY A 132 -8.08 -5.91 -15.72
N GLY A 133 -6.89 -5.77 -15.14
CA GLY A 133 -6.62 -4.86 -14.03
C GLY A 133 -6.37 -3.42 -14.48
N GLN A 134 -6.19 -2.51 -13.52
CA GLN A 134 -5.85 -1.10 -13.76
C GLN A 134 -4.52 -0.77 -13.11
N ALA A 135 -3.60 -0.20 -13.88
CA ALA A 135 -2.30 0.21 -13.38
C ALA A 135 -1.88 1.58 -13.92
N LEU A 136 -1.05 2.30 -13.16
CA LEU A 136 -0.37 3.51 -13.59
C LEU A 136 1.11 3.42 -13.23
N ALA A 137 2.00 3.45 -14.22
CA ALA A 137 3.44 3.56 -14.00
C ALA A 137 3.81 5.02 -13.74
N VAL A 138 4.63 5.26 -12.71
CA VAL A 138 5.15 6.59 -12.39
C VAL A 138 6.64 6.46 -12.03
N PRO A 139 7.54 7.22 -12.68
CA PRO A 139 8.93 7.28 -12.28
C PRO A 139 9.05 7.76 -10.83
N LEU A 140 9.72 6.98 -9.98
CA LEU A 140 9.88 7.30 -8.56
C LEU A 140 11.29 7.00 -8.07
N ASP A 141 11.97 8.04 -7.60
CA ASP A 141 13.09 7.92 -6.68
C ASP A 141 12.63 8.34 -5.27
N VAL A 142 12.51 7.37 -4.37
CA VAL A 142 12.03 7.63 -3.01
C VAL A 142 12.96 8.54 -2.21
N THR A 143 14.22 8.69 -2.62
CA THR A 143 15.18 9.59 -1.94
C THR A 143 14.91 11.07 -2.25
N ASP A 144 14.15 11.36 -3.30
CA ASP A 144 13.75 12.71 -3.68
C ASP A 144 12.31 13.01 -3.23
N VAL A 145 12.16 14.02 -2.37
CA VAL A 145 10.87 14.49 -1.86
C VAL A 145 9.94 14.97 -2.98
N ALA A 146 10.48 15.61 -4.02
CA ALA A 146 9.67 16.08 -5.15
C ALA A 146 9.15 14.90 -5.97
N SER A 147 9.98 13.88 -6.19
CA SER A 147 9.58 12.63 -6.86
C SER A 147 8.48 11.89 -6.07
N ALA A 148 8.60 11.78 -4.74
CA ALA A 148 7.56 11.17 -3.90
C ALA A 148 6.23 11.95 -3.93
N ARG A 149 6.27 13.28 -3.94
CA ARG A 149 5.06 14.12 -4.09
C ARG A 149 4.41 13.92 -5.45
N HIS A 150 5.18 13.96 -6.53
CA HIS A 150 4.69 13.71 -7.88
C HIS A 150 4.00 12.34 -8.00
N PHE A 151 4.55 11.31 -7.34
CA PHE A 151 3.94 9.98 -7.28
C PHE A 151 2.54 9.98 -6.66
N ALA A 152 2.36 10.67 -5.54
CA ALA A 152 1.05 10.81 -4.91
C ALA A 152 0.09 11.68 -5.75
N GLU A 153 0.57 12.79 -6.32
CA GLU A 153 -0.21 13.66 -7.20
C GLU A 153 -0.70 12.94 -8.45
N ALA A 154 0.12 12.07 -9.06
CA ALA A 154 -0.28 11.27 -10.21
C ALA A 154 -1.39 10.26 -9.86
N ALA A 155 -1.34 9.66 -8.67
CA ALA A 155 -2.42 8.80 -8.18
C ALA A 155 -3.74 9.57 -8.02
N LEU A 156 -3.67 10.75 -7.40
CA LEU A 156 -4.83 11.63 -7.24
C LEU A 156 -5.40 12.11 -8.58
N ALA A 157 -4.53 12.50 -9.52
CA ALA A 157 -4.96 12.94 -10.84
C ALA A 157 -5.67 11.82 -11.62
N ARG A 158 -5.21 10.57 -11.48
CA ARG A 158 -5.75 9.43 -12.24
C ARG A 158 -6.97 8.78 -11.59
N PHE A 159 -6.99 8.68 -10.26
CA PHE A 159 -7.97 7.88 -9.52
C PHE A 159 -8.74 8.69 -8.45
N GLY A 160 -8.36 9.94 -8.20
CA GLY A 160 -9.07 10.84 -7.27
C GLY A 160 -8.81 10.60 -5.78
N ARG A 161 -8.12 9.51 -5.41
CA ARG A 161 -7.93 9.08 -4.03
C ARG A 161 -6.65 8.27 -3.82
N ILE A 162 -6.22 8.15 -2.56
CA ILE A 162 -5.11 7.30 -2.13
C ILE A 162 -5.56 6.50 -0.92
N ASP A 163 -5.75 5.19 -1.07
CA ASP A 163 -6.28 4.34 0.01
C ASP A 163 -5.19 3.58 0.73
N VAL A 164 -4.19 3.08 -0.01
CA VAL A 164 -3.11 2.26 0.54
C VAL A 164 -1.77 2.74 0.01
N LEU A 165 -0.80 2.89 0.91
CA LEU A 165 0.62 2.97 0.57
C LEU A 165 1.29 1.65 0.97
N VAL A 166 1.87 0.94 0.00
CA VAL A 166 2.82 -0.15 0.25
C VAL A 166 4.23 0.41 0.08
N ALA A 167 4.83 0.84 1.21
CA ALA A 167 6.20 1.33 1.28
C ALA A 167 7.17 0.15 1.26
N ASN A 168 7.53 -0.29 0.05
CA ASN A 168 8.34 -1.49 -0.19
C ASN A 168 9.75 -1.20 -0.73
N ALA A 169 9.99 -0.03 -1.33
CA ALA A 169 11.32 0.31 -1.86
C ALA A 169 12.43 0.14 -0.79
N GLY A 170 13.50 -0.56 -1.16
CA GLY A 170 14.61 -0.83 -0.26
C GLY A 170 15.83 -1.41 -0.97
N VAL A 171 17.00 -1.26 -0.34
CA VAL A 171 18.28 -1.83 -0.78
C VAL A 171 19.02 -2.49 0.39
N MET A 172 19.95 -3.40 0.08
CA MET A 172 20.69 -4.19 1.07
C MET A 172 22.14 -4.48 0.62
N PRO A 173 22.98 -3.45 0.37
CA PRO A 173 24.42 -3.66 0.26
C PRO A 173 24.99 -4.06 1.63
N LEU A 174 25.34 -5.33 1.82
CA LEU A 174 25.86 -5.88 3.08
C LEU A 174 27.39 -5.80 3.11
N SER A 175 27.94 -5.40 4.26
CA SER A 175 29.38 -5.38 4.49
C SER A 175 29.69 -5.41 5.99
N PRO A 176 30.84 -5.97 6.42
CA PRO A 176 31.37 -5.66 7.75
C PRO A 176 31.54 -4.15 7.92
N LEU A 177 31.33 -3.62 9.13
CA LEU A 177 31.55 -2.18 9.41
C LEU A 177 33.02 -1.78 9.17
N ALA A 178 33.97 -2.69 9.43
CA ALA A 178 35.39 -2.48 9.17
C ALA A 178 35.74 -2.30 7.68
N ALA A 179 34.84 -2.67 6.76
CA ALA A 179 35.02 -2.43 5.32
C ALA A 179 34.89 -0.94 4.95
N GLY A 180 34.28 -0.12 5.82
CA GLY A 180 34.25 1.34 5.64
C GLY A 180 33.53 1.83 4.39
N LEU A 181 32.57 1.06 3.86
CA LEU A 181 31.80 1.42 2.66
C LEU A 181 30.68 2.43 2.99
N VAL A 182 31.08 3.64 3.42
CA VAL A 182 30.18 4.69 3.92
C VAL A 182 29.10 5.05 2.90
N ASP A 183 29.43 5.18 1.62
CA ASP A 183 28.46 5.50 0.56
C ASP A 183 27.32 4.46 0.47
N GLU A 184 27.61 3.19 0.76
CA GLU A 184 26.59 2.14 0.80
C GLU A 184 25.71 2.23 2.05
N TRP A 185 26.27 2.68 3.16
CA TRP A 185 25.54 2.94 4.39
C TRP A 185 24.57 4.10 4.21
N ASP A 186 25.06 5.21 3.64
CA ASP A 186 24.25 6.39 3.33
C ASP A 186 23.13 6.02 2.36
N ARG A 187 23.43 5.25 1.31
CA ARG A 187 22.41 4.76 0.38
C ARG A 187 21.34 3.90 1.07
N MET A 188 21.70 3.04 2.02
CA MET A 188 20.72 2.28 2.81
C MET A 188 19.83 3.21 3.64
N ILE A 189 20.41 4.20 4.30
CA ILE A 189 19.65 5.17 5.11
C ILE A 189 18.73 6.01 4.22
N ASP A 190 19.23 6.48 3.09
CA ASP A 190 18.48 7.25 2.09
C ASP A 190 17.26 6.51 1.60
N VAL A 191 17.42 5.26 1.16
CA VAL A 191 16.31 4.52 0.56
C VAL A 191 15.40 3.93 1.65
N ASN A 192 15.96 3.23 2.63
CA ASN A 192 15.18 2.40 3.55
C ASN A 192 14.52 3.22 4.67
N VAL A 193 15.07 4.39 5.02
CA VAL A 193 14.56 5.25 6.10
C VAL A 193 14.00 6.55 5.55
N ARG A 194 14.82 7.37 4.87
CA ARG A 194 14.34 8.65 4.31
C ARG A 194 13.27 8.40 3.23
N GLY A 195 13.47 7.41 2.37
CA GLY A 195 12.48 7.05 1.35
C GLY A 195 11.13 6.57 1.91
N LEU A 196 11.14 5.86 3.05
CA LEU A 196 9.92 5.53 3.79
C LEU A 196 9.22 6.80 4.27
N LEU A 197 9.95 7.70 4.93
CA LEU A 197 9.41 8.95 5.46
C LEU A 197 8.87 9.86 4.35
N HIS A 198 9.56 9.96 3.22
CA HIS A 198 9.09 10.74 2.06
C HIS A 198 7.80 10.16 1.48
N SER A 199 7.70 8.83 1.39
CA SER A 199 6.49 8.16 0.92
C SER A 199 5.31 8.42 1.86
N ILE A 200 5.52 8.30 3.18
CA ILE A 200 4.49 8.62 4.19
C ILE A 200 4.08 10.09 4.09
N ALA A 201 5.05 11.01 4.02
CA ALA A 201 4.78 12.45 3.93
C ALA A 201 3.98 12.84 2.67
N ALA A 202 4.17 12.10 1.57
CA ALA A 202 3.46 12.33 0.32
C ALA A 202 2.00 11.81 0.34
N THR A 203 1.71 10.74 1.09
CA THR A 203 0.39 10.07 1.03
C THR A 203 -0.49 10.30 2.26
N LEU A 204 0.10 10.43 3.45
CA LEU A 204 -0.64 10.52 4.71
C LEU A 204 -1.59 11.72 4.78
N PRO A 205 -1.23 12.94 4.33
CA PRO A 205 -2.16 14.08 4.37
C PRO A 205 -3.47 13.81 3.62
N THR A 206 -3.40 13.13 2.48
CA THR A 206 -4.57 12.71 1.71
C THR A 206 -5.41 11.71 2.49
N MET A 207 -4.80 10.67 3.07
CA MET A 207 -5.51 9.67 3.88
C MET A 207 -6.23 10.30 5.08
N LEU A 208 -5.57 11.25 5.76
CA LEU A 208 -6.16 11.99 6.88
C LEU A 208 -7.34 12.85 6.42
N ALA A 209 -7.22 13.56 5.30
CA ALA A 209 -8.31 14.36 4.74
C ALA A 209 -9.49 13.51 4.26
N GLN A 210 -9.23 12.32 3.70
CA GLN A 210 -10.26 11.34 3.34
C GLN A 210 -10.95 10.72 4.57
N GLY A 211 -10.33 10.83 5.75
CA GLY A 211 -10.78 10.14 6.96
C GLY A 211 -10.59 8.63 6.89
N THR A 212 -9.81 8.11 5.94
CA THR A 212 -9.50 6.67 5.80
C THR A 212 -8.19 6.47 5.06
N GLY A 213 -7.44 5.43 5.43
CA GLY A 213 -6.25 5.00 4.69
C GLY A 213 -5.54 3.83 5.34
N HIS A 214 -4.48 3.34 4.69
CA HIS A 214 -3.65 2.26 5.21
C HIS A 214 -2.19 2.44 4.76
N VAL A 215 -1.25 2.45 5.70
CA VAL A 215 0.18 2.37 5.40
C VAL A 215 0.70 0.98 5.72
N VAL A 216 1.25 0.30 4.72
CA VAL A 216 1.92 -0.99 4.83
C VAL A 216 3.41 -0.81 4.56
N THR A 217 4.24 -1.01 5.58
CA THR A 217 5.70 -0.93 5.47
C THR A 217 6.29 -2.33 5.32
N VAL A 218 7.10 -2.56 4.28
CA VAL A 218 7.87 -3.80 4.14
C VAL A 218 9.22 -3.65 4.85
N ALA A 219 9.28 -4.14 6.09
CA ALA A 219 10.48 -4.18 6.92
C ALA A 219 11.34 -5.41 6.58
N SER A 220 11.69 -6.22 7.59
CA SER A 220 12.47 -7.46 7.48
C SER A 220 12.54 -8.15 8.84
N VAL A 221 12.84 -9.44 8.89
CA VAL A 221 13.31 -10.09 10.13
C VAL A 221 14.56 -9.40 10.73
N GLY A 222 15.34 -8.71 9.90
CA GLY A 222 16.43 -7.83 10.35
C GLY A 222 15.98 -6.62 11.19
N ALA A 223 14.67 -6.42 11.39
CA ALA A 223 14.11 -5.46 12.35
C ALA A 223 13.99 -6.01 13.78
N PHE A 224 14.34 -7.29 14.00
CA PHE A 224 14.25 -7.99 15.29
C PHE A 224 15.57 -8.62 15.72
N GLU A 225 16.47 -8.84 14.79
CA GLU A 225 17.78 -9.44 15.03
C GLU A 225 18.84 -8.82 14.11
N VAL A 226 20.08 -8.87 14.56
CA VAL A 226 21.24 -8.34 13.83
C VAL A 226 22.19 -9.49 13.53
N SER A 227 22.58 -9.61 12.25
CA SER A 227 23.54 -10.61 11.79
C SER A 227 24.86 -9.96 11.33
N PRO A 228 25.98 -10.72 11.32
CA PRO A 228 27.24 -10.24 10.75
C PRO A 228 27.03 -9.70 9.33
N THR A 229 27.76 -8.64 8.97
CA THR A 229 27.65 -7.88 7.69
C THR A 229 26.38 -7.07 7.49
N ALA A 230 25.36 -7.23 8.35
CA ALA A 230 24.06 -6.57 8.19
C ALA A 230 23.79 -5.43 9.17
N ALA A 231 24.78 -4.97 9.92
CA ALA A 231 24.59 -3.98 10.99
C ALA A 231 23.80 -2.73 10.54
N VAL A 232 24.20 -2.11 9.42
CA VAL A 232 23.51 -0.91 8.90
C VAL A 232 22.14 -1.27 8.33
N TYR A 233 22.04 -2.34 7.53
CA TYR A 233 20.76 -2.80 6.99
C TYR A 233 19.73 -3.08 8.11
N CYS A 234 20.10 -3.88 9.10
CA CYS A 234 19.27 -4.16 10.28
C CYS A 234 18.92 -2.85 11.00
N GLY A 235 19.88 -1.95 11.21
CA GLY A 235 19.62 -0.61 11.76
C GLY A 235 18.51 0.14 11.00
N THR A 236 18.54 0.13 9.67
CA THR A 236 17.47 0.75 8.85
C THR A 236 16.12 0.06 9.00
N LYS A 237 16.10 -1.27 9.18
CA LYS A 237 14.86 -2.05 9.34
C LYS A 237 14.26 -1.93 10.74
N TYR A 238 15.10 -1.83 11.78
CA TYR A 238 14.68 -1.42 13.13
C TYR A 238 14.06 -0.01 13.09
N ALA A 239 14.72 0.94 12.41
CA ALA A 239 14.18 2.29 12.24
C ALA A 239 12.84 2.27 11.51
N ALA A 240 12.71 1.54 10.39
CA ALA A 240 11.47 1.41 9.65
C ALA A 240 10.32 0.85 10.52
N ARG A 241 10.60 -0.19 11.32
CA ARG A 241 9.63 -0.76 12.26
C ARG A 241 9.21 0.24 13.33
N ALA A 242 10.16 0.94 13.95
CA ALA A 242 9.88 1.94 14.97
C ALA A 242 9.09 3.14 14.42
N ILE A 243 9.45 3.64 13.23
CA ILE A 243 8.73 4.72 12.55
C ILE A 243 7.29 4.29 12.23
N THR A 244 7.10 3.06 11.76
CA THR A 244 5.77 2.54 11.42
C THR A 244 4.90 2.37 12.67
N GLU A 245 5.44 1.91 13.80
CA GLU A 245 4.72 1.88 15.07
C GLU A 245 4.40 3.29 15.58
N GLY A 246 5.33 4.25 15.45
CA GLY A 246 5.08 5.66 15.77
C GLY A 246 3.90 6.22 14.97
N LEU A 247 3.89 5.97 13.65
CA LEU A 247 2.78 6.37 12.77
C LEU A 247 1.43 5.81 13.24
N ARG A 248 1.40 4.54 13.68
CA ARG A 248 0.17 3.92 14.21
C ARG A 248 -0.34 4.64 15.46
N GLN A 249 0.56 5.04 16.35
CA GLN A 249 0.22 5.73 17.60
C GLN A 249 -0.27 7.16 17.35
N GLU A 250 0.26 7.83 16.32
CA GLU A 250 -0.07 9.21 15.97
C GLU A 250 -1.33 9.32 15.08
N SER A 251 -1.65 8.27 14.32
CA SER A 251 -2.75 8.28 13.37
C SER A 251 -4.12 8.15 14.03
N PRO A 252 -5.18 8.77 13.46
CA PRO A 252 -6.54 8.49 13.89
C PRO A 252 -6.89 7.03 13.61
N ARG A 253 -7.85 6.46 14.36
CA ARG A 253 -8.26 5.04 14.24
C ARG A 253 -8.76 4.63 12.86
N SER A 254 -9.07 5.60 12.00
CA SER A 254 -9.51 5.35 10.62
C SER A 254 -8.36 5.16 9.62
N VAL A 255 -7.11 5.42 10.03
CA VAL A 255 -5.91 5.11 9.26
C VAL A 255 -5.22 3.91 9.89
N ARG A 256 -5.18 2.80 9.15
CA ARG A 256 -4.54 1.56 9.58
C ARG A 256 -3.05 1.57 9.29
N VAL A 257 -2.28 0.79 10.05
CA VAL A 257 -0.83 0.73 9.88
C VAL A 257 -0.33 -0.69 10.11
N THR A 258 0.39 -1.23 9.12
CA THR A 258 0.92 -2.60 9.12
C THR A 258 2.41 -2.61 8.83
N THR A 259 3.16 -3.38 9.62
CA THR A 259 4.54 -3.78 9.30
C THR A 259 4.55 -5.23 8.81
N VAL A 260 5.00 -5.46 7.58
CA VAL A 260 5.29 -6.80 7.07
C VAL A 260 6.79 -7.03 7.14
N SER A 261 7.22 -8.12 7.78
CA SER A 261 8.62 -8.42 8.06
C SER A 261 9.05 -9.75 7.42
N PRO A 262 9.52 -9.70 6.16
CA PRO A 262 10.01 -10.88 5.44
C PRO A 262 11.33 -11.40 6.00
N GLY A 263 11.44 -12.73 6.03
CA GLY A 263 12.68 -13.48 6.05
C GLY A 263 13.32 -13.54 4.66
N VAL A 264 14.13 -14.56 4.42
CA VAL A 264 14.85 -14.70 3.16
C VAL A 264 13.86 -14.87 2.00
N THR A 265 13.84 -13.92 1.08
CA THR A 265 12.86 -13.86 -0.02
C THR A 265 13.56 -13.79 -1.37
N ASP A 266 13.07 -14.55 -2.34
CA ASP A 266 13.57 -14.53 -3.72
C ASP A 266 13.32 -13.15 -4.35
N SER A 267 14.42 -12.44 -4.62
CA SER A 267 14.41 -11.07 -5.16
C SER A 267 15.81 -10.64 -5.57
N GLU A 268 15.88 -9.57 -6.37
CA GLU A 268 17.13 -8.91 -6.76
C GLU A 268 17.82 -8.18 -5.60
N LEU A 269 17.28 -8.21 -4.38
CA LEU A 269 17.82 -7.43 -3.24
C LEU A 269 19.29 -7.78 -2.91
N ALA A 270 19.73 -9.03 -3.15
CA ALA A 270 21.14 -9.43 -2.97
C ALA A 270 22.08 -8.84 -4.02
N SER A 271 21.58 -8.42 -5.19
CA SER A 271 22.45 -8.00 -6.30
C SER A 271 23.13 -6.66 -6.04
N THR A 272 22.80 -5.97 -4.94
CA THR A 272 23.42 -4.71 -4.53
C THR A 272 24.63 -4.90 -3.60
N ILE A 273 24.94 -6.13 -3.18
CA ILE A 273 26.08 -6.42 -2.29
C ILE A 273 27.38 -6.38 -3.12
N THR A 274 28.30 -5.48 -2.77
CA THR A 274 29.60 -5.34 -3.47
C THR A 274 30.75 -6.03 -2.73
N ASP A 275 30.66 -6.19 -1.40
CA ASP A 275 31.63 -6.94 -0.62
C ASP A 275 31.60 -8.43 -1.01
N ALA A 276 32.74 -8.95 -1.47
CA ALA A 276 32.83 -10.30 -2.02
C ALA A 276 32.51 -11.39 -0.97
N SER A 277 32.88 -11.16 0.30
CA SER A 277 32.64 -12.14 1.36
C SER A 277 31.16 -12.19 1.75
N ALA A 278 30.52 -11.03 1.86
CA ALA A 278 29.10 -10.91 2.13
C ALA A 278 28.25 -11.43 0.96
N ALA A 279 28.66 -11.15 -0.28
CA ALA A 279 28.01 -11.67 -1.47
C ALA A 279 28.07 -13.22 -1.53
N ALA A 280 29.23 -13.81 -1.26
CA ALA A 280 29.38 -15.27 -1.22
C ALA A 280 28.53 -15.91 -0.09
N ALA A 281 28.53 -15.31 1.10
CA ALA A 281 27.69 -15.78 2.22
C ALA A 281 26.19 -15.68 1.90
N MET A 282 25.77 -14.64 1.19
CA MET A 282 24.38 -14.42 0.81
C MET A 282 23.86 -15.48 -0.18
N VAL A 283 24.71 -16.02 -1.08
CA VAL A 283 24.32 -17.12 -1.97
C VAL A 283 23.89 -18.35 -1.18
N ALA A 284 24.69 -18.75 -0.19
CA ALA A 284 24.37 -19.89 0.67
C ALA A 284 23.13 -19.62 1.53
N TYR A 285 23.00 -18.42 2.09
CA TYR A 285 21.87 -18.03 2.92
C TYR A 285 20.53 -18.00 2.16
N ARG A 286 20.55 -17.74 0.84
CA ARG A 286 19.35 -17.70 -0.02
C ARG A 286 18.93 -19.05 -0.60
N ALA A 287 19.61 -20.15 -0.27
CA ALA A 287 19.26 -21.48 -0.77
C ALA A 287 17.83 -21.92 -0.40
N GLU A 288 17.29 -21.42 0.71
CA GLU A 288 15.93 -21.73 1.20
C GLU A 288 15.05 -20.48 1.26
N SER A 289 15.06 -19.64 0.23
CA SER A 289 14.21 -18.44 0.18
C SER A 289 12.72 -18.76 -0.07
N VAL A 290 11.81 -17.98 0.54
CA VAL A 290 10.39 -17.99 0.14
C VAL A 290 10.18 -17.18 -1.16
N PRO A 291 9.20 -17.53 -2.00
CA PRO A 291 8.87 -16.73 -3.18
C PRO A 291 8.32 -15.36 -2.77
N ALA A 292 8.57 -14.33 -3.58
CA ALA A 292 8.03 -12.99 -3.37
C ALA A 292 6.48 -12.96 -3.22
N ASP A 293 5.78 -13.86 -3.91
CA ASP A 293 4.32 -14.01 -3.76
C ASP A 293 3.91 -14.31 -2.31
N ALA A 294 4.71 -15.06 -1.53
CA ALA A 294 4.37 -15.34 -0.13
C ALA A 294 4.23 -14.05 0.69
N ILE A 295 5.09 -13.05 0.43
CA ILE A 295 5.03 -11.74 1.06
C ILE A 295 3.86 -10.91 0.50
N ALA A 296 3.63 -10.98 -0.82
CA ALA A 296 2.48 -10.35 -1.45
C ALA A 296 1.15 -10.84 -0.85
N ARG A 297 1.04 -12.14 -0.48
CA ARG A 297 -0.15 -12.67 0.21
C ARG A 297 -0.36 -12.05 1.58
N ALA A 298 0.72 -11.86 2.35
CA ALA A 298 0.65 -11.21 3.65
C ALA A 298 0.22 -9.74 3.53
N VAL A 299 0.74 -9.02 2.53
CA VAL A 299 0.30 -7.64 2.24
C VAL A 299 -1.18 -7.63 1.86
N ALA A 300 -1.60 -8.48 0.93
CA ALA A 300 -3.01 -8.56 0.51
C ALA A 300 -3.94 -8.92 1.66
N TYR A 301 -3.56 -9.86 2.53
CA TYR A 301 -4.33 -10.19 3.73
C TYR A 301 -4.56 -8.95 4.61
N ALA A 302 -3.51 -8.18 4.92
CA ALA A 302 -3.66 -6.97 5.72
C ALA A 302 -4.49 -5.89 5.01
N VAL A 303 -4.29 -5.73 3.69
CA VAL A 303 -5.07 -4.79 2.88
C VAL A 303 -6.54 -5.19 2.87
N ASP A 304 -6.89 -6.43 2.54
CA ASP A 304 -8.27 -6.88 2.36
C ASP A 304 -9.06 -7.00 3.67
N GLU A 305 -8.38 -7.06 4.81
CA GLU A 305 -9.02 -7.13 6.12
C GLU A 305 -9.99 -5.96 6.36
N ARG A 306 -11.03 -6.21 7.17
CA ARG A 306 -12.06 -5.22 7.48
C ARG A 306 -11.49 -3.93 8.07
N PRO A 307 -12.07 -2.75 7.80
CA PRO A 307 -11.55 -1.46 8.28
C PRO A 307 -11.52 -1.30 9.81
N ASP A 308 -12.32 -2.05 10.55
CA ASP A 308 -12.35 -2.09 12.02
C ASP A 308 -11.27 -3.00 12.63
N ILE A 309 -10.51 -3.73 11.79
CA ILE A 309 -9.41 -4.60 12.18
C ILE A 309 -8.11 -4.02 11.64
N ASP A 310 -7.16 -3.77 12.55
CA ASP A 310 -5.83 -3.27 12.23
C ASP A 310 -4.78 -4.37 12.46
N VAL A 311 -4.28 -4.95 11.37
CA VAL A 311 -3.23 -5.99 11.42
C VAL A 311 -1.88 -5.30 11.52
N ASN A 312 -1.34 -5.16 12.73
CA ASN A 312 -0.18 -4.30 12.93
C ASN A 312 1.17 -4.92 12.53
N GLU A 313 1.34 -6.23 12.66
CA GLU A 313 2.62 -6.88 12.38
C GLU A 313 2.43 -8.29 11.82
N ILE A 314 3.11 -8.59 10.70
CA ILE A 314 3.16 -9.93 10.11
C ILE A 314 4.62 -10.30 9.86
N VAL A 315 5.09 -11.39 10.46
CA VAL A 315 6.44 -11.92 10.22
C VAL A 315 6.34 -13.21 9.40
N VAL A 316 7.02 -13.25 8.26
CA VAL A 316 6.97 -14.39 7.33
C VAL A 316 8.38 -14.92 7.11
N ARG A 317 8.64 -16.20 7.46
CA ARG A 317 9.94 -16.86 7.31
C ARG A 317 9.80 -18.16 6.51
N PRO A 318 10.84 -18.58 5.77
CA PRO A 318 10.98 -19.99 5.38
C PRO A 318 10.99 -20.87 6.63
N VAL A 319 10.39 -22.07 6.54
CA VAL A 319 10.32 -23.01 7.69
C VAL A 319 11.71 -23.43 8.19
N GLY A 320 12.70 -23.50 7.29
CA GLY A 320 14.09 -23.83 7.63
C GLY A 320 14.88 -22.67 8.26
N GLN A 321 14.38 -21.43 8.18
CA GLN A 321 15.02 -20.27 8.80
C GLN A 321 14.69 -20.23 10.30
N ARG A 322 15.69 -20.51 11.15
CA ARG A 322 15.59 -20.51 12.61
C ARG A 322 16.50 -19.46 13.24
#